data_AF-A0A4R5PG08-F1
#
_entry.id   AF-A0A4R5PG08-F1
#
_cell.length_a   1.000
_cell.length_b   1.000
_cell.length_c   1.000
_cell.angle_alpha   90.00
_cell.angle_beta   90.00
_cell.angle_gamma   90.00
#
_symmetry.space_group_name_H-M   'P 1'
#
loop_
_entity.id
_entity.type
_entity.pdbx_description
1 polymer ?
#
loop_
_entity_poly.entity_id
_entity_poly.type
_entity_poly.pdbx_seq_one_letter_code
_entity_poly.pdbx_strand_id
1 'polypeptide(L)'
;MTTKDQVAQIIVAEAKARGHAREECLAEMSALYQESAWDEGIWDPTHTTYGVAQQDASYPNRFGGASEQVKAFFDKLDAKRTAPGHGDIWLNICWLQQAPNWPSAQYWYEHGRRAYLTEIKSRIATVTPYLDKFWPIADGGATLPTTQFDYGITKVMHGFNPNTPDNATGNSNGPRSQTLYVVLHTQQARASAVDLADFTNNSWKTQPDNPVSYNLDVDDKDTIETVPVVEGPWAAADANSIAVHICFAGSFAEWLAGKWLETDASDGLNEDAMLTRGAKAVAAACQQFSIPAVYAGDGGVSGWPILPKGVVGHRDFGARGGGHTDPGNGFPMDEFLRRVRAFMSPTAPEQPPVKVFPGDYTDRELLEYIAAQTGPGLDAWGVDGDLGRNAQGQRRTLRAGMAAIMRKVGA
;
A
#
# COMPACT_ATOMS: atom_id res chain seq x y z
N MET A 1 -15.29 -21.52 -25.58
CA MET A 1 -14.32 -21.42 -24.48
C MET A 1 -14.09 -19.95 -24.25
N THR A 2 -14.46 -19.51 -23.06
CA THR A 2 -14.29 -18.13 -22.57
C THR A 2 -12.80 -17.77 -22.53
N THR A 3 -12.42 -16.57 -22.97
CA THR A 3 -11.02 -16.11 -22.94
C THR A 3 -10.60 -15.75 -21.51
N LYS A 4 -9.28 -15.69 -21.25
CA LYS A 4 -8.75 -15.24 -19.95
C LYS A 4 -9.26 -13.84 -19.56
N ASP A 5 -9.35 -12.93 -20.53
CA ASP A 5 -9.94 -11.60 -20.33
C ASP A 5 -11.41 -11.68 -19.89
N GLN A 6 -12.21 -12.52 -20.54
CA GLN A 6 -13.62 -12.68 -20.22
C GLN A 6 -13.80 -13.32 -18.83
N VAL A 7 -13.00 -14.33 -18.46
CA VAL A 7 -13.07 -14.92 -17.11
C VAL A 7 -12.64 -13.91 -16.05
N ALA A 8 -11.56 -13.15 -16.28
CA ALA A 8 -11.16 -12.08 -15.37
C ALA A 8 -12.25 -11.01 -15.18
N GLN A 9 -12.90 -10.59 -16.26
CA GLN A 9 -14.00 -9.64 -16.20
C GLN A 9 -15.20 -10.19 -15.40
N ILE A 10 -15.52 -11.49 -15.55
CA ILE A 10 -16.56 -12.18 -14.76
C ILE A 10 -16.22 -12.16 -13.28
N ILE A 11 -14.98 -12.53 -12.90
CA ILE A 11 -14.54 -12.55 -11.50
C ILE A 11 -14.65 -11.14 -10.88
N VAL A 12 -14.13 -10.13 -11.58
CA VAL A 12 -14.21 -8.73 -11.14
C VAL A 12 -15.65 -8.24 -10.99
N ALA A 13 -16.53 -8.59 -11.93
CA ALA A 13 -17.94 -8.21 -11.87
C ALA A 13 -18.65 -8.87 -10.67
N GLU A 14 -18.38 -10.14 -10.41
CA GLU A 14 -18.97 -10.88 -9.29
C GLU A 14 -18.49 -10.32 -7.94
N ALA A 15 -17.19 -10.06 -7.81
CA ALA A 15 -16.59 -9.44 -6.62
C ALA A 15 -17.20 -8.04 -6.33
N LYS A 16 -17.34 -7.19 -7.36
CA LYS A 16 -18.01 -5.89 -7.25
C LYS A 16 -19.46 -6.03 -6.80
N ALA A 17 -20.20 -6.96 -7.41
CA ALA A 17 -21.62 -7.16 -7.11
C ALA A 17 -21.87 -7.59 -5.66
N ARG A 18 -20.88 -8.26 -5.05
CA ARG A 18 -20.94 -8.77 -3.66
C ARG A 18 -20.27 -7.84 -2.64
N GLY A 19 -19.72 -6.71 -3.08
CA GLY A 19 -19.05 -5.75 -2.19
C GLY A 19 -17.71 -6.24 -1.66
N HIS A 20 -17.01 -7.11 -2.39
CA HIS A 20 -15.65 -7.52 -2.05
C HIS A 20 -14.70 -6.36 -2.35
N ALA A 21 -13.69 -6.20 -1.51
CA ALA A 21 -12.63 -5.24 -1.77
C ALA A 21 -11.82 -5.68 -3.01
N ARG A 22 -11.15 -4.73 -3.68
CA ARG A 22 -10.31 -5.02 -4.86
C ARG A 22 -9.19 -6.00 -4.52
N GLU A 23 -8.76 -5.94 -3.28
CA GLU A 23 -7.81 -6.78 -2.56
C GLU A 23 -8.23 -8.23 -2.47
N GLU A 24 -9.50 -8.44 -2.13
CA GLU A 24 -10.10 -9.75 -2.02
C GLU A 24 -10.28 -10.33 -3.43
N CYS A 25 -10.67 -9.49 -4.39
CA CYS A 25 -10.72 -9.84 -5.80
C CYS A 25 -9.35 -10.30 -6.34
N LEU A 26 -8.25 -9.70 -5.90
CA LEU A 26 -6.89 -10.16 -6.27
C LEU A 26 -6.62 -11.58 -5.75
N ALA A 27 -7.02 -11.88 -4.52
CA ALA A 27 -6.85 -13.19 -3.92
C ALA A 27 -7.72 -14.27 -4.61
N GLU A 28 -8.97 -13.93 -4.90
CA GLU A 28 -9.91 -14.77 -5.64
C GLU A 28 -9.40 -15.07 -7.05
N MET A 29 -8.97 -14.04 -7.79
CA MET A 29 -8.37 -14.19 -9.11
C MET A 29 -7.13 -15.09 -9.07
N SER A 30 -6.25 -14.89 -8.10
CA SER A 30 -5.02 -15.66 -7.95
C SER A 30 -5.29 -17.14 -7.67
N ALA A 31 -6.27 -17.43 -6.81
CA ALA A 31 -6.66 -18.80 -6.49
C ALA A 31 -7.29 -19.49 -7.70
N LEU A 32 -8.28 -18.87 -8.35
CA LEU A 32 -8.91 -19.42 -9.54
C LEU A 32 -7.92 -19.62 -10.70
N TYR A 33 -6.91 -18.75 -10.81
CA TYR A 33 -5.84 -18.94 -11.78
C TYR A 33 -4.94 -20.12 -11.42
N GLN A 34 -4.61 -20.30 -10.14
CA GLN A 34 -3.82 -21.44 -9.69
C GLN A 34 -4.56 -22.78 -9.94
N GLU A 35 -5.87 -22.81 -9.78
CA GLU A 35 -6.68 -24.01 -9.94
C GLU A 35 -6.73 -24.52 -11.39
N SER A 36 -6.90 -23.60 -12.36
CA SER A 36 -7.20 -24.02 -13.74
C SER A 36 -6.58 -23.14 -14.82
N ALA A 37 -5.75 -22.16 -14.46
CA ALA A 37 -5.35 -21.06 -15.34
C ALA A 37 -6.56 -20.34 -15.98
N TRP A 38 -7.69 -20.32 -15.27
CA TRP A 38 -9.01 -19.84 -15.71
C TRP A 38 -9.63 -20.61 -16.88
N ASP A 39 -9.28 -21.88 -17.06
CA ASP A 39 -9.97 -22.76 -18.00
C ASP A 39 -11.30 -23.26 -17.39
N GLU A 40 -12.42 -22.98 -18.06
CA GLU A 40 -13.77 -23.39 -17.66
C GLU A 40 -14.13 -24.84 -18.06
N GLY A 41 -13.31 -25.46 -18.90
CA GLY A 41 -13.52 -26.78 -19.50
C GLY A 41 -12.61 -27.88 -18.97
N ILE A 42 -11.70 -27.56 -18.03
CA ILE A 42 -10.67 -28.48 -17.57
C ILE A 42 -11.16 -29.36 -16.41
N TRP A 43 -10.88 -30.65 -16.53
CA TRP A 43 -11.01 -31.63 -15.45
C TRP A 43 -9.66 -31.81 -14.75
N ASP A 44 -9.69 -32.09 -13.46
CA ASP A 44 -8.50 -32.64 -12.82
C ASP A 44 -8.17 -34.04 -13.37
N PRO A 45 -6.94 -34.55 -13.18
CA PRO A 45 -6.54 -35.85 -13.69
C PRO A 45 -7.44 -37.01 -13.24
N THR A 46 -8.09 -36.89 -12.08
CA THR A 46 -8.96 -37.93 -11.52
C THR A 46 -10.44 -37.76 -11.87
N HIS A 47 -10.80 -36.71 -12.60
CA HIS A 47 -12.17 -36.39 -13.02
C HIS A 47 -13.16 -36.24 -11.85
N THR A 48 -12.69 -35.67 -10.75
CA THR A 48 -13.47 -35.36 -9.55
C THR A 48 -13.86 -33.89 -9.48
N THR A 49 -13.01 -32.99 -9.98
CA THR A 49 -13.18 -31.54 -9.98
C THR A 49 -13.13 -30.94 -11.38
N TYR A 50 -13.87 -29.85 -11.59
CA TYR A 50 -14.06 -29.27 -12.93
C TYR A 50 -14.09 -27.74 -12.92
N GLY A 51 -13.58 -27.14 -13.99
CA GLY A 51 -13.77 -25.73 -14.33
C GLY A 51 -12.85 -24.75 -13.58
N VAL A 52 -13.22 -23.46 -13.62
CA VAL A 52 -12.40 -22.31 -13.19
C VAL A 52 -11.89 -22.43 -11.76
N ALA A 53 -12.67 -23.02 -10.85
CA ALA A 53 -12.33 -23.16 -9.44
C ALA A 53 -12.03 -24.60 -9.01
N GLN A 54 -11.89 -25.54 -9.97
CA GLN A 54 -11.80 -26.98 -9.71
C GLN A 54 -12.91 -27.47 -8.75
N GLN A 55 -14.15 -27.36 -9.20
CA GLN A 55 -15.34 -27.62 -8.39
C GLN A 55 -15.74 -29.10 -8.35
N ASP A 56 -15.91 -29.63 -7.15
CA ASP A 56 -16.48 -30.97 -6.92
C ASP A 56 -18.00 -31.02 -7.21
N ALA A 57 -18.62 -32.18 -6.96
CA ALA A 57 -20.03 -32.42 -7.30
C ALA A 57 -21.03 -31.63 -6.42
N SER A 58 -20.56 -30.98 -5.36
CA SER A 58 -21.41 -30.19 -4.46
C SER A 58 -21.64 -28.76 -4.95
N TYR A 59 -20.97 -28.33 -6.02
CA TYR A 59 -21.20 -27.01 -6.63
C TYR A 59 -22.37 -27.08 -7.64
N PRO A 60 -23.44 -26.29 -7.45
CA PRO A 60 -24.53 -26.21 -8.41
C PRO A 60 -24.03 -25.63 -9.73
N ASN A 61 -24.59 -26.07 -10.86
CA ASN A 61 -24.30 -25.53 -12.19
C ASN A 61 -22.80 -25.48 -12.57
N ARG A 62 -21.93 -26.33 -12.01
CA ARG A 62 -20.48 -26.35 -12.35
C ARG A 62 -20.19 -26.58 -13.85
N PHE A 63 -21.16 -27.07 -14.63
CA PHE A 63 -21.08 -27.22 -16.08
C PHE A 63 -21.73 -26.07 -16.88
N GLY A 64 -22.21 -25.03 -16.21
CA GLY A 64 -22.90 -23.87 -16.81
C GLY A 64 -21.96 -22.80 -17.39
N GLY A 65 -20.66 -23.10 -17.53
CA GLY A 65 -19.64 -22.16 -18.01
C GLY A 65 -19.04 -21.28 -16.91
N ALA A 66 -18.07 -20.43 -17.28
CA ALA A 66 -17.29 -19.63 -16.34
C ALA A 66 -18.15 -18.77 -15.40
N SER A 67 -19.23 -18.14 -15.87
CA SER A 67 -20.08 -17.30 -15.02
C SER A 67 -20.75 -18.09 -13.89
N GLU A 68 -21.33 -19.26 -14.19
CA GLU A 68 -21.97 -20.10 -13.18
C GLU A 68 -20.94 -20.72 -12.22
N GLN A 69 -19.78 -21.12 -12.74
CA GLN A 69 -18.68 -21.64 -11.92
C GLN A 69 -18.17 -20.57 -10.94
N VAL A 70 -17.87 -19.36 -11.42
CA VAL A 70 -17.39 -18.26 -10.57
C VAL A 70 -18.45 -17.90 -9.52
N LYS A 71 -19.72 -17.74 -9.91
CA LYS A 71 -20.82 -17.48 -8.99
C LYS A 71 -20.89 -18.51 -7.85
N ALA A 72 -20.85 -19.80 -8.19
CA ALA A 72 -20.95 -20.88 -7.22
C ALA A 72 -19.72 -20.94 -6.27
N PHE A 73 -18.54 -20.55 -6.75
CA PHE A 73 -17.36 -20.37 -5.89
C PHE A 73 -17.57 -19.23 -4.89
N PHE A 74 -18.01 -18.06 -5.36
CA PHE A 74 -18.26 -16.90 -4.50
C PHE A 74 -19.36 -17.17 -3.47
N ASP A 75 -20.43 -17.89 -3.82
CA ASP A 75 -21.48 -18.30 -2.87
C ASP A 75 -20.92 -19.06 -1.66
N LYS A 76 -19.99 -19.98 -1.91
CA LYS A 76 -19.34 -20.73 -0.81
C LYS A 76 -18.27 -19.90 -0.09
N LEU A 77 -17.56 -19.03 -0.81
CA LEU A 77 -16.57 -18.15 -0.21
C LEU A 77 -17.20 -17.14 0.75
N ASP A 78 -18.35 -16.57 0.40
CA ASP A 78 -19.09 -15.64 1.28
C ASP A 78 -19.60 -16.34 2.54
N ALA A 79 -20.07 -17.58 2.40
CA ALA A 79 -20.40 -18.41 3.56
C ALA A 79 -19.17 -18.64 4.45
N LYS A 80 -17.97 -18.79 3.89
CA LYS A 80 -16.73 -18.96 4.65
C LYS A 80 -16.23 -17.68 5.30
N ARG A 81 -16.32 -16.55 4.60
CA ARG A 81 -15.92 -15.21 5.09
C ARG A 81 -16.76 -14.76 6.29
N THR A 82 -17.95 -15.31 6.45
CA THR A 82 -18.87 -14.98 7.55
C THR A 82 -19.01 -16.10 8.59
N ALA A 83 -18.39 -17.26 8.36
CA ALA A 83 -18.48 -18.39 9.28
C ALA A 83 -17.68 -18.14 10.58
N PRO A 84 -18.10 -18.73 11.72
CA PRO A 84 -17.25 -18.81 12.90
C PRO A 84 -15.89 -19.42 12.56
N GLY A 85 -14.80 -18.74 12.92
CA GLY A 85 -13.45 -19.17 12.59
C GLY A 85 -12.95 -18.74 11.20
N HIS A 86 -13.61 -17.78 10.54
CA HIS A 86 -13.07 -17.13 9.35
C HIS A 86 -11.70 -16.46 9.66
N GLY A 87 -10.84 -16.39 8.65
CA GLY A 87 -9.58 -15.65 8.67
C GLY A 87 -9.62 -14.49 7.69
N ASP A 88 -8.45 -14.06 7.22
CA ASP A 88 -8.34 -13.19 6.05
C ASP A 88 -8.81 -13.93 4.76
N ILE A 89 -8.94 -13.18 3.67
CA ILE A 89 -9.42 -13.73 2.39
C ILE A 89 -8.57 -14.91 1.88
N TRP A 90 -7.25 -14.86 2.05
CA TRP A 90 -6.36 -15.93 1.59
C TRP A 90 -6.55 -17.21 2.39
N LEU A 91 -6.66 -17.09 3.71
CA LEU A 91 -6.92 -18.23 4.59
C LEU A 91 -8.33 -18.78 4.39
N ASN A 92 -9.33 -17.92 4.13
CA ASN A 92 -10.69 -18.36 3.83
C ASN A 92 -10.77 -19.14 2.51
N ILE A 93 -10.06 -18.70 1.47
CA ILE A 93 -9.94 -19.43 0.20
C ILE A 93 -9.26 -20.78 0.42
N CYS A 94 -8.14 -20.80 1.16
CA CYS A 94 -7.43 -22.03 1.47
C CYS A 94 -8.30 -23.02 2.25
N TRP A 95 -9.02 -22.52 3.25
CA TRP A 95 -9.98 -23.29 4.03
C TRP A 95 -11.10 -23.84 3.15
N LEU A 96 -11.67 -23.03 2.27
CA LEU A 96 -12.72 -23.44 1.34
C LEU A 96 -12.24 -24.53 0.39
N GLN A 97 -11.08 -24.35 -0.24
CA GLN A 97 -10.62 -25.20 -1.34
C GLN A 97 -10.01 -26.52 -0.86
N GLN A 98 -9.26 -26.52 0.24
CA GLN A 98 -8.53 -27.71 0.69
C GLN A 98 -9.25 -28.48 1.80
N ALA A 99 -10.00 -27.78 2.67
CA ALA A 99 -10.57 -28.41 3.85
C ALA A 99 -11.89 -27.74 4.31
N PRO A 100 -12.93 -27.69 3.46
CA PRO A 100 -14.15 -26.92 3.75
C PRO A 100 -14.92 -27.42 4.98
N ASN A 101 -14.66 -28.65 5.45
CA ASN A 101 -15.32 -29.23 6.63
C ASN A 101 -14.53 -29.02 7.94
N TRP A 102 -13.36 -28.37 7.89
CA TRP A 102 -12.55 -28.09 9.08
C TRP A 102 -13.12 -26.92 9.89
N PRO A 103 -12.80 -26.82 11.20
CA PRO A 103 -13.48 -25.91 12.11
C PRO A 103 -13.17 -24.42 11.90
N SER A 104 -12.03 -24.07 11.30
CA SER A 104 -11.64 -22.67 11.07
C SER A 104 -10.54 -22.53 10.02
N ALA A 105 -10.39 -21.33 9.47
CA ALA A 105 -9.29 -20.98 8.59
C ALA A 105 -7.93 -21.05 9.30
N GLN A 106 -7.90 -20.69 10.60
CA GLN A 106 -6.71 -20.82 11.44
C GLN A 106 -6.32 -22.30 11.63
N TYR A 107 -7.30 -23.18 11.85
CA TYR A 107 -7.03 -24.62 11.97
C TYR A 107 -6.46 -25.20 10.68
N TRP A 108 -6.94 -24.72 9.52
CA TRP A 108 -6.31 -25.03 8.23
C TRP A 108 -4.87 -24.53 8.16
N TYR A 109 -4.57 -23.32 8.62
CA TYR A 109 -3.20 -22.81 8.60
C TYR A 109 -2.25 -23.69 9.43
N GLU A 110 -2.71 -24.18 10.59
CA GLU A 110 -1.90 -24.98 11.50
C GLU A 110 -1.70 -26.44 11.04
N HIS A 111 -2.71 -27.04 10.41
CA HIS A 111 -2.74 -28.49 10.13
C HIS A 111 -2.84 -28.84 8.64
N GLY A 112 -3.14 -27.86 7.80
CA GLY A 112 -3.38 -28.03 6.37
C GLY A 112 -2.12 -27.88 5.52
N ARG A 113 -2.31 -27.99 4.20
CA ARG A 113 -1.22 -27.87 3.21
C ARG A 113 -0.85 -26.40 2.98
N ARG A 114 -0.05 -25.82 3.88
CA ARG A 114 0.40 -24.42 3.80
C ARG A 114 1.06 -24.04 2.46
N ALA A 115 1.68 -24.99 1.76
CA ALA A 115 2.25 -24.76 0.43
C ALA A 115 1.21 -24.23 -0.57
N TYR A 116 -0.06 -24.60 -0.42
CA TYR A 116 -1.15 -24.09 -1.25
C TYR A 116 -1.31 -22.57 -1.15
N LEU A 117 -1.13 -21.99 0.05
CA LEU A 117 -1.15 -20.54 0.23
C LEU A 117 -0.03 -19.84 -0.55
N THR A 118 1.17 -20.44 -0.57
CA THR A 118 2.30 -19.96 -1.37
C THR A 118 2.00 -20.08 -2.87
N GLU A 119 1.42 -21.18 -3.30
CA GLU A 119 1.05 -21.42 -4.70
C GLU A 119 0.05 -20.40 -5.22
N ILE A 120 -1.06 -20.14 -4.50
CA ILE A 120 -2.04 -19.13 -4.92
C ILE A 120 -1.43 -17.73 -4.90
N LYS A 121 -0.62 -17.37 -3.89
CA LYS A 121 0.05 -16.06 -3.83
C LYS A 121 1.08 -15.87 -4.95
N SER A 122 1.71 -16.94 -5.44
CA SER A 122 2.64 -16.87 -6.58
C SER A 122 1.97 -16.39 -7.88
N ARG A 123 0.63 -16.37 -7.94
CA ARG A 123 -0.13 -15.92 -9.12
C ARG A 123 -0.46 -14.44 -9.14
N ILE A 124 -0.17 -13.71 -8.07
CA ILE A 124 -0.45 -12.27 -7.96
C ILE A 124 0.08 -11.52 -9.20
N ALA A 125 1.37 -11.63 -9.50
CA ALA A 125 1.98 -10.95 -10.65
C ALA A 125 1.35 -11.33 -12.00
N THR A 126 0.80 -12.55 -12.11
CA THR A 126 0.14 -13.03 -13.33
C THR A 126 -1.26 -12.45 -13.50
N VAL A 127 -2.01 -12.29 -12.41
CA VAL A 127 -3.41 -11.86 -12.46
C VAL A 127 -3.60 -10.34 -12.31
N THR A 128 -2.64 -9.65 -11.68
CA THR A 128 -2.68 -8.18 -11.46
C THR A 128 -2.96 -7.39 -12.74
N PRO A 129 -2.32 -7.66 -13.90
CA PRO A 129 -2.61 -6.91 -15.12
C PRO A 129 -4.08 -7.03 -15.59
N TYR A 130 -4.73 -8.17 -15.32
CA TYR A 130 -6.15 -8.35 -15.62
C TYR A 130 -7.03 -7.60 -14.63
N LEU A 131 -6.69 -7.63 -13.34
CA LEU A 131 -7.39 -6.87 -12.31
C LEU A 131 -7.29 -5.36 -12.57
N ASP A 132 -6.11 -4.85 -12.93
CA ASP A 132 -5.89 -3.44 -13.28
C ASP A 132 -6.72 -3.03 -14.49
N LYS A 133 -6.84 -3.91 -15.49
CA LYS A 133 -7.63 -3.67 -16.70
C LYS A 133 -9.13 -3.56 -16.43
N PHE A 134 -9.69 -4.42 -15.57
CA PHE A 134 -11.15 -4.50 -15.35
C PHE A 134 -11.63 -3.82 -14.04
N TRP A 135 -10.70 -3.52 -13.15
CA TRP A 135 -10.89 -2.74 -11.93
C TRP A 135 -9.71 -1.77 -11.76
N PRO A 136 -9.59 -0.77 -12.66
CA PRO A 136 -8.53 0.23 -12.56
C PRO A 136 -8.65 0.98 -11.23
N ILE A 137 -7.50 1.29 -10.64
CA ILE A 137 -7.42 2.17 -9.48
C ILE A 137 -7.73 3.57 -10.00
N ALA A 138 -8.81 4.20 -9.51
CA ALA A 138 -9.15 5.56 -9.91
C ALA A 138 -8.03 6.50 -9.41
N ASP A 139 -7.61 7.44 -10.27
CA ASP A 139 -6.61 8.46 -9.93
C ASP A 139 -6.96 9.16 -8.61
N GLY A 140 -6.12 8.94 -7.60
CA GLY A 140 -6.15 9.66 -6.33
C GLY A 140 -7.23 9.20 -5.33
N GLY A 141 -6.94 8.16 -4.55
CA GLY A 141 -7.58 7.96 -3.25
C GLY A 141 -8.07 6.54 -2.98
N ALA A 142 -7.41 5.91 -2.00
CA ALA A 142 -7.75 4.67 -1.30
C ALA A 142 -7.34 3.34 -1.95
N THR A 143 -6.17 2.89 -1.46
CA THR A 143 -5.86 1.54 -0.99
C THR A 143 -6.01 0.38 -1.97
N LEU A 144 -4.88 0.07 -2.62
CA LEU A 144 -4.34 -1.29 -2.73
C LEU A 144 -4.53 -2.06 -1.40
N PRO A 145 -4.42 -3.40 -1.38
CA PRO A 145 -4.40 -4.09 -0.09
C PRO A 145 -3.33 -3.45 0.72
N THR A 146 -3.73 -3.00 1.91
CA THR A 146 -2.83 -3.11 3.02
C THR A 146 -2.28 -4.54 2.95
N THR A 147 -1.05 -4.70 2.43
CA THR A 147 -0.01 -5.19 3.34
C THR A 147 -0.36 -4.51 4.64
N GLN A 148 -0.71 -5.26 5.68
CA GLN A 148 -1.21 -4.73 6.95
C GLN A 148 -0.42 -3.47 7.44
N PHE A 149 0.76 -3.26 6.85
CA PHE A 149 1.72 -2.18 6.92
C PHE A 149 1.97 -1.57 5.52
N ASP A 150 1.68 -0.28 5.31
CA ASP A 150 1.88 0.42 4.03
C ASP A 150 3.31 0.99 3.90
N TYR A 151 4.18 0.24 3.22
CA TYR A 151 5.57 0.62 2.99
C TYR A 151 5.76 1.77 1.98
N GLY A 152 4.70 2.22 1.30
CA GLY A 152 4.80 3.17 0.21
C GLY A 152 5.45 2.60 -1.05
N ILE A 153 5.50 1.26 -1.19
CA ILE A 153 6.07 0.57 -2.35
C ILE A 153 5.36 1.04 -3.62
N THR A 154 6.13 1.63 -4.54
CA THR A 154 5.64 2.07 -5.85
C THR A 154 5.92 1.03 -6.93
N LYS A 155 6.97 0.22 -6.77
CA LYS A 155 7.30 -0.87 -7.70
C LYS A 155 7.93 -2.05 -6.97
N VAL A 156 7.76 -3.24 -7.53
CA VAL A 156 8.43 -4.47 -7.11
C VAL A 156 9.38 -4.87 -8.22
N MET A 157 10.67 -4.97 -7.90
CA MET A 157 11.74 -5.29 -8.85
C MET A 157 12.60 -6.41 -8.26
N HIS A 158 12.05 -7.62 -8.21
CA HIS A 158 12.80 -8.79 -7.74
C HIS A 158 13.73 -9.30 -8.85
N GLY A 159 15.04 -9.23 -8.60
CA GLY A 159 16.05 -9.79 -9.49
C GLY A 159 16.10 -11.32 -9.45
N PHE A 160 16.97 -11.88 -10.29
CA PHE A 160 17.31 -13.31 -10.25
C PHE A 160 18.82 -13.46 -10.05
N ASN A 161 19.20 -14.34 -9.13
CA ASN A 161 20.57 -14.79 -8.95
C ASN A 161 20.61 -16.32 -8.84
N PRO A 162 21.39 -17.01 -9.68
CA PRO A 162 21.42 -18.47 -9.70
C PRO A 162 21.99 -19.11 -8.42
N ASN A 163 22.66 -18.34 -7.58
CA ASN A 163 23.24 -18.82 -6.31
C ASN A 163 22.32 -18.59 -5.11
N THR A 164 21.14 -17.99 -5.31
CA THR A 164 20.15 -17.78 -4.25
C THR A 164 19.43 -19.10 -3.92
N PRO A 165 19.13 -19.39 -2.63
CA PRO A 165 18.36 -20.57 -2.24
C PRO A 165 16.97 -20.65 -2.90
N ASP A 166 16.47 -21.86 -3.14
CA ASP A 166 15.16 -22.11 -3.80
C ASP A 166 13.96 -21.47 -3.07
N ASN A 167 14.10 -21.19 -1.78
CA ASN A 167 13.06 -20.57 -0.96
C ASN A 167 13.23 -19.05 -0.78
N ALA A 168 14.06 -18.42 -1.60
CA ALA A 168 14.43 -17.01 -1.50
C ALA A 168 14.21 -16.26 -2.81
N THR A 169 14.06 -14.94 -2.71
CA THR A 169 13.71 -14.06 -3.82
C THR A 169 14.81 -13.00 -4.03
N GLY A 170 15.36 -12.93 -5.24
CA GLY A 170 16.44 -11.98 -5.55
C GLY A 170 17.79 -12.35 -4.93
N ASN A 171 18.60 -11.36 -4.60
CA ASN A 171 19.86 -11.54 -3.89
C ASN A 171 19.57 -11.66 -2.38
N SER A 172 19.18 -12.84 -1.91
CA SER A 172 18.66 -13.01 -0.55
C SER A 172 19.12 -14.29 0.13
N ASN A 173 19.23 -14.22 1.46
CA ASN A 173 19.35 -15.37 2.35
C ASN A 173 18.01 -16.12 2.57
N GLY A 174 16.90 -15.60 2.04
CA GLY A 174 15.57 -16.16 2.22
C GLY A 174 14.87 -15.71 3.50
N PRO A 175 13.76 -16.36 3.87
CA PRO A 175 12.88 -15.93 4.97
C PRO A 175 13.61 -15.82 6.31
N ARG A 176 13.42 -14.69 6.99
CA ARG A 176 13.92 -14.49 8.36
C ARG A 176 13.04 -15.17 9.38
N SER A 177 13.65 -15.77 10.40
CA SER A 177 12.94 -16.29 11.57
C SER A 177 12.51 -15.19 12.56
N GLN A 178 13.18 -14.03 12.51
CA GLN A 178 12.90 -12.87 13.34
C GLN A 178 13.32 -11.57 12.64
N THR A 179 12.71 -10.46 13.03
CA THR A 179 13.13 -9.12 12.60
C THR A 179 13.11 -8.20 13.81
N LEU A 180 14.29 -7.70 14.17
CA LEU A 180 14.56 -6.93 15.38
C LEU A 180 14.82 -5.47 15.05
N TYR A 181 15.42 -5.19 13.88
CA TYR A 181 15.87 -3.87 13.50
C TYR A 181 15.33 -3.43 12.14
N VAL A 182 15.29 -2.11 11.94
CA VAL A 182 15.22 -1.49 10.62
C VAL A 182 16.51 -0.70 10.42
N VAL A 183 17.25 -1.01 9.36
CA VAL A 183 18.57 -0.45 9.09
C VAL A 183 18.47 0.59 7.98
N LEU A 184 19.00 1.77 8.25
CA LEU A 184 19.10 2.86 7.30
C LEU A 184 20.46 2.82 6.61
N HIS A 185 20.44 2.82 5.27
CA HIS A 185 21.63 2.80 4.42
C HIS A 185 21.68 4.03 3.51
N THR A 186 22.88 4.42 3.11
CA THR A 186 23.08 5.39 2.02
C THR A 186 23.77 4.73 0.83
N GLN A 187 23.37 5.08 -0.39
CA GLN A 187 23.90 4.44 -1.60
C GLN A 187 25.37 4.74 -1.90
N GLN A 188 25.90 5.92 -1.52
CA GLN A 188 27.23 6.40 -1.92
C GLN A 188 27.38 6.64 -3.43
N ALA A 189 26.29 6.95 -4.12
CA ALA A 189 26.26 7.34 -5.52
C ALA A 189 25.03 8.19 -5.84
N ARG A 190 25.10 8.99 -6.91
CA ARG A 190 23.91 9.67 -7.48
C ARG A 190 23.17 8.68 -8.38
N ALA A 191 21.98 8.25 -7.97
CA ALA A 191 21.12 7.37 -8.77
C ALA A 191 19.65 7.52 -8.32
N SER A 192 18.72 7.09 -9.17
CA SER A 192 17.33 6.87 -8.74
C SER A 192 17.19 5.54 -7.99
N ALA A 193 16.06 5.35 -7.31
CA ALA A 193 15.73 4.07 -6.67
C ALA A 193 15.62 2.93 -7.70
N VAL A 194 15.16 3.24 -8.92
CA VAL A 194 15.12 2.28 -10.03
C VAL A 194 16.53 1.87 -10.45
N ASP A 195 17.44 2.83 -10.61
CA ASP A 195 18.83 2.54 -10.99
C ASP A 195 19.56 1.72 -9.90
N LEU A 196 19.31 2.03 -8.63
CA LEU A 196 19.84 1.26 -7.50
C LEU A 196 19.27 -0.17 -7.50
N ALA A 197 17.97 -0.33 -7.74
CA ALA A 197 17.33 -1.64 -7.83
C ALA A 197 17.87 -2.48 -8.99
N ASP A 198 18.07 -1.87 -10.17
CA ASP A 198 18.69 -2.54 -11.31
C ASP A 198 20.13 -2.94 -11.02
N PHE A 199 20.90 -2.09 -10.34
CA PHE A 199 22.26 -2.41 -9.92
C PHE A 199 22.30 -3.58 -8.93
N THR A 200 21.52 -3.54 -7.85
CA THR A 200 21.51 -4.61 -6.83
C THR A 200 21.04 -5.93 -7.42
N ASN A 201 19.98 -5.93 -8.24
CA ASN A 201 19.49 -7.14 -8.92
C ASN A 201 20.52 -7.78 -9.86
N ASN A 202 21.42 -6.98 -10.43
CA ASN A 202 22.46 -7.45 -11.35
C ASN A 202 23.85 -7.52 -10.70
N SER A 203 23.99 -7.23 -9.40
CA SER A 203 25.30 -7.12 -8.75
C SER A 203 26.07 -8.44 -8.78
N TRP A 204 25.40 -9.59 -8.84
CA TRP A 204 26.06 -10.89 -8.96
C TRP A 204 26.83 -11.05 -10.28
N LYS A 205 26.51 -10.26 -11.31
CA LYS A 205 27.23 -10.26 -12.60
C LYS A 205 28.50 -9.42 -12.53
N THR A 206 28.47 -8.33 -11.78
CA THR A 206 29.57 -7.36 -11.70
C THR A 206 30.47 -7.56 -10.47
N GLN A 207 29.93 -8.17 -9.42
CA GLN A 207 30.55 -8.44 -8.12
C GLN A 207 30.15 -9.86 -7.64
N PRO A 208 30.53 -10.92 -8.37
CA PRO A 208 30.05 -12.29 -8.12
C PRO A 208 30.43 -12.83 -6.73
N ASP A 209 31.54 -12.37 -6.16
CA ASP A 209 32.03 -12.82 -4.85
C ASP A 209 31.38 -12.07 -3.67
N ASN A 210 30.76 -10.91 -3.93
CA ASN A 210 30.12 -10.10 -2.91
C ASN A 210 28.92 -9.30 -3.48
N PRO A 211 27.87 -9.99 -3.96
CA PRO A 211 26.65 -9.34 -4.41
C PRO A 211 25.96 -8.59 -3.26
N VAL A 212 25.27 -7.51 -3.60
CA VAL A 212 24.62 -6.60 -2.66
C VAL A 212 23.13 -6.49 -2.97
N SER A 213 22.33 -6.32 -1.93
CA SER A 213 20.90 -6.02 -2.04
C SER A 213 20.38 -5.37 -0.78
N TYR A 214 19.20 -4.76 -0.88
CA TYR A 214 18.44 -4.23 0.23
C TYR A 214 17.03 -4.82 0.19
N ASN A 215 16.21 -4.59 1.21
CA ASN A 215 14.79 -4.89 1.09
C ASN A 215 14.10 -3.82 0.24
N LEU A 216 14.39 -2.56 0.56
CA LEU A 216 13.77 -1.40 -0.07
C LEU A 216 14.83 -0.39 -0.53
N ASP A 217 14.71 0.04 -1.77
CA ASP A 217 15.46 1.16 -2.33
C ASP A 217 14.52 2.37 -2.44
N VAL A 218 14.95 3.53 -1.94
CA VAL A 218 14.07 4.70 -1.75
C VAL A 218 14.71 5.97 -2.28
N ASP A 219 14.01 6.69 -3.16
CA ASP A 219 14.33 8.07 -3.56
C ASP A 219 13.16 9.03 -3.25
N ASP A 220 13.09 10.20 -3.86
CA ASP A 220 12.01 11.15 -3.66
C ASP A 220 10.66 10.71 -4.28
N LYS A 221 10.69 9.83 -5.28
CA LYS A 221 9.54 9.45 -6.12
C LYS A 221 9.09 8.01 -5.92
N ASP A 222 10.03 7.12 -5.65
CA ASP A 222 9.85 5.68 -5.69
C ASP A 222 10.33 5.01 -4.39
N THR A 223 9.59 3.97 -4.00
CA THR A 223 10.03 2.95 -3.05
C THR A 223 9.96 1.62 -3.76
N ILE A 224 11.11 1.02 -4.01
CA ILE A 224 11.24 -0.20 -4.79
C ILE A 224 11.51 -1.37 -3.85
N GLU A 225 10.68 -2.40 -3.87
CA GLU A 225 11.00 -3.66 -3.19
C GLU A 225 11.88 -4.53 -4.09
N THR A 226 13.12 -4.76 -3.67
CA THR A 226 14.11 -5.60 -4.40
C THR A 226 14.28 -6.98 -3.77
N VAL A 227 14.18 -7.06 -2.44
CA VAL A 227 14.07 -8.32 -1.68
C VAL A 227 12.85 -8.22 -0.76
N PRO A 228 11.94 -9.21 -0.74
CA PRO A 228 10.75 -9.18 0.11
C PRO A 228 11.08 -8.77 1.55
N VAL A 229 10.29 -7.86 2.14
CA VAL A 229 10.55 -7.33 3.50
C VAL A 229 10.53 -8.37 4.63
N VAL A 230 10.24 -9.63 4.34
CA VAL A 230 10.32 -10.78 5.26
C VAL A 230 11.60 -11.61 5.08
N GLU A 231 12.38 -11.36 4.04
CA GLU A 231 13.60 -12.10 3.69
C GLU A 231 14.86 -11.26 3.91
N GLY A 232 15.95 -11.93 4.30
CA GLY A 232 17.26 -11.32 4.57
C GLY A 232 17.98 -10.89 3.30
N PRO A 233 18.14 -9.59 3.00
CA PRO A 233 18.97 -9.17 1.87
C PRO A 233 20.47 -9.33 2.21
N TRP A 234 21.35 -9.05 1.25
CA TRP A 234 22.80 -9.04 1.44
C TRP A 234 23.31 -7.61 1.59
N ALA A 235 23.11 -7.04 2.78
CA ALA A 235 23.34 -5.62 3.07
C ALA A 235 24.38 -5.35 4.16
N ALA A 236 24.36 -6.12 5.26
CA ALA A 236 25.15 -5.84 6.46
C ALA A 236 25.54 -7.13 7.23
N ALA A 237 26.09 -8.12 6.53
CA ALA A 237 26.67 -9.33 7.11
C ALA A 237 25.77 -10.00 8.19
N ASP A 238 26.20 -10.06 9.45
CA ASP A 238 25.45 -10.70 10.56
C ASP A 238 24.02 -10.17 10.69
N ALA A 239 23.78 -8.90 10.34
CA ALA A 239 22.48 -8.24 10.50
C ALA A 239 21.46 -8.64 9.41
N ASN A 240 21.90 -9.23 8.30
CA ASN A 240 21.04 -9.61 7.17
C ASN A 240 19.83 -10.44 7.60
N SER A 241 20.04 -11.36 8.56
CA SER A 241 19.04 -12.33 9.00
C SER A 241 18.06 -11.80 10.06
N ILE A 242 18.27 -10.56 10.56
CA ILE A 242 17.53 -10.02 11.71
C ILE A 242 17.00 -8.61 11.50
N ALA A 243 17.14 -8.03 10.32
CA ALA A 243 16.73 -6.65 10.07
C ALA A 243 16.14 -6.43 8.68
N VAL A 244 15.26 -5.43 8.56
CA VAL A 244 14.83 -4.87 7.27
C VAL A 244 15.83 -3.80 6.86
N HIS A 245 16.35 -3.86 5.64
CA HIS A 245 17.35 -2.92 5.15
C HIS A 245 16.75 -1.96 4.12
N ILE A 246 16.85 -0.67 4.39
CA ILE A 246 16.32 0.40 3.52
C ILE A 246 17.49 1.28 3.09
N CYS A 247 17.70 1.38 1.77
CA CYS A 247 18.75 2.20 1.20
C CYS A 247 18.18 3.45 0.52
N PHE A 248 18.68 4.61 0.93
CA PHE A 248 18.36 5.88 0.29
C PHE A 248 19.19 6.01 -1.00
N ALA A 249 18.53 5.90 -2.15
CA ALA A 249 19.16 6.07 -3.44
C ALA A 249 19.55 7.54 -3.67
N GLY A 250 20.68 7.77 -4.35
CA GLY A 250 21.17 9.12 -4.58
C GLY A 250 21.85 9.79 -3.37
N SER A 251 22.00 9.07 -2.25
CA SER A 251 22.44 9.65 -0.97
C SER A 251 23.88 9.30 -0.59
N PHE A 252 24.44 10.11 0.32
CA PHE A 252 25.82 9.98 0.81
C PHE A 252 25.86 10.11 2.33
N ALA A 253 26.67 9.30 3.00
CA ALA A 253 26.82 9.28 4.46
C ALA A 253 27.47 10.57 5.01
N GLU A 254 28.17 11.31 4.17
CA GLU A 254 28.82 12.58 4.51
C GLU A 254 27.82 13.74 4.60
N TRP A 255 26.58 13.54 4.15
CA TRP A 255 25.54 14.57 4.20
C TRP A 255 25.21 14.98 5.63
N LEU A 256 25.17 16.30 5.84
CA LEU A 256 24.68 16.90 7.06
C LEU A 256 23.15 17.04 7.03
N ALA A 257 22.54 17.23 8.20
CA ALA A 257 21.09 17.32 8.35
C ALA A 257 20.45 18.34 7.40
N GLY A 258 21.13 19.45 7.12
CA GLY A 258 20.64 20.46 6.19
C GLY A 258 20.42 19.94 4.77
N LYS A 259 21.27 19.02 4.28
CA LYS A 259 21.09 18.40 2.97
C LYS A 259 19.93 17.39 2.98
N TRP A 260 19.82 16.58 4.03
CA TRP A 260 18.69 15.66 4.20
C TRP A 260 17.32 16.33 4.29
N LEU A 261 17.29 17.58 4.74
CA LEU A 261 16.07 18.39 4.90
C LEU A 261 15.90 19.42 3.77
N GLU A 262 16.72 19.33 2.72
CA GLU A 262 16.63 20.22 1.57
C GLU A 262 15.41 19.85 0.73
N THR A 263 14.61 20.86 0.39
CA THR A 263 13.44 20.71 -0.50
C THR A 263 13.72 21.20 -1.92
N ASP A 264 14.87 21.82 -2.14
CA ASP A 264 15.28 22.26 -3.48
C ASP A 264 15.66 21.04 -4.32
N ALA A 265 14.78 20.71 -5.28
CA ALA A 265 14.98 19.60 -6.20
C ALA A 265 15.65 20.02 -7.52
N SER A 266 16.30 21.18 -7.56
CA SER A 266 16.94 21.70 -8.78
C SER A 266 18.05 20.80 -9.33
N ASP A 267 18.65 19.96 -8.49
CA ASP A 267 19.64 18.95 -8.88
C ASP A 267 19.05 17.56 -9.17
N GLY A 268 17.71 17.48 -9.23
CA GLY A 268 16.96 16.30 -9.65
C GLY A 268 16.46 15.39 -8.53
N LEU A 269 16.77 15.69 -7.26
CA LEU A 269 16.36 14.93 -6.09
C LEU A 269 15.79 15.87 -5.02
N ASN A 270 14.63 15.55 -4.46
CA ASN A 270 14.13 16.21 -3.25
C ASN A 270 14.49 15.37 -2.01
N GLU A 271 15.56 15.73 -1.31
CA GLU A 271 16.03 14.94 -0.15
C GLU A 271 15.02 14.88 0.99
N ASP A 272 14.28 15.96 1.26
CA ASP A 272 13.24 15.97 2.30
C ASP A 272 12.08 15.02 1.97
N ALA A 273 11.67 14.96 0.70
CA ALA A 273 10.65 14.02 0.23
C ALA A 273 11.16 12.58 0.30
N MET A 274 12.42 12.33 -0.07
CA MET A 274 13.07 11.03 0.09
C MET A 274 13.12 10.60 1.56
N LEU A 275 13.50 11.50 2.47
CA LEU A 275 13.54 11.24 3.91
C LEU A 275 12.14 10.90 4.45
N THR A 276 11.11 11.63 4.00
CA THR A 276 9.70 11.36 4.35
C THR A 276 9.24 10.00 3.84
N ARG A 277 9.59 9.63 2.61
CA ARG A 277 9.25 8.34 2.01
C ARG A 277 9.93 7.19 2.74
N GLY A 278 11.21 7.31 3.07
CA GLY A 278 11.91 6.33 3.90
C GLY A 278 11.27 6.20 5.29
N ALA A 279 10.81 7.30 5.89
CA ALA A 279 10.13 7.26 7.18
C ALA A 279 8.80 6.49 7.12
N LYS A 280 8.06 6.60 6.02
CA LYS A 280 6.86 5.79 5.77
C LYS A 280 7.19 4.30 5.70
N ALA A 281 8.22 3.93 4.95
CA ALA A 281 8.67 2.54 4.85
C ALA A 281 9.13 1.97 6.20
N VAL A 282 9.86 2.75 7.00
CA VAL A 282 10.26 2.36 8.37
C VAL A 282 9.03 2.22 9.28
N ALA A 283 8.04 3.11 9.18
CA ALA A 283 6.81 3.02 9.96
C ALA A 283 6.08 1.70 9.72
N ALA A 284 5.98 1.29 8.46
CA ALA A 284 5.41 0.01 8.08
C ALA A 284 6.22 -1.16 8.66
N ALA A 285 7.55 -1.16 8.56
CA ALA A 285 8.39 -2.18 9.19
C ALA A 285 8.21 -2.23 10.71
N CYS A 286 8.12 -1.08 11.36
CA CYS A 286 7.89 -0.97 12.80
C CYS A 286 6.56 -1.60 13.21
N GLN A 287 5.49 -1.30 12.48
CA GLN A 287 4.18 -1.91 12.71
C GLN A 287 4.21 -3.41 12.40
N GLN A 288 4.86 -3.83 11.31
CA GLN A 288 4.91 -5.23 10.86
C GLN A 288 5.56 -6.16 11.86
N PHE A 289 6.73 -5.77 12.33
CA PHE A 289 7.59 -6.62 13.13
C PHE A 289 7.54 -6.26 14.61
N SER A 290 6.62 -5.38 15.01
CA SER A 290 6.50 -4.86 16.38
C SER A 290 7.85 -4.30 16.87
N ILE A 291 8.47 -3.47 16.04
CA ILE A 291 9.74 -2.79 16.33
C ILE A 291 9.42 -1.38 16.85
N PRO A 292 9.93 -0.97 18.01
CA PRO A 292 9.71 0.38 18.51
C PRO A 292 10.39 1.41 17.62
N ALA A 293 9.70 2.51 17.29
CA ALA A 293 10.26 3.64 16.55
C ALA A 293 11.15 4.54 17.44
N VAL A 294 12.24 3.93 17.91
CA VAL A 294 13.31 4.53 18.71
C VAL A 294 14.65 4.22 18.04
N TYR A 295 15.63 5.09 18.24
CA TYR A 295 17.00 4.79 17.85
C TYR A 295 17.57 3.74 18.81
N ALA A 296 17.96 2.59 18.28
CA ALA A 296 18.51 1.48 19.06
C ALA A 296 20.06 1.43 19.03
N GLY A 297 20.69 2.29 18.24
CA GLY A 297 22.13 2.38 18.11
C GLY A 297 22.76 3.37 19.10
N ASP A 298 24.07 3.55 18.95
CA ASP A 298 24.87 4.50 19.71
C ASP A 298 25.91 5.23 18.84
N GLY A 299 25.75 5.15 17.52
CA GLY A 299 26.67 5.74 16.57
C GLY A 299 27.82 4.79 16.18
N GLY A 300 27.67 3.50 16.42
CA GLY A 300 28.69 2.48 16.17
C GLY A 300 29.76 2.37 17.26
N VAL A 301 29.59 3.02 18.41
CA VAL A 301 30.56 3.01 19.52
C VAL A 301 30.68 1.61 20.12
N SER A 302 29.54 0.94 20.33
CA SER A 302 29.52 -0.42 20.89
C SER A 302 29.77 -1.51 19.86
N GLY A 303 29.73 -1.20 18.56
CA GLY A 303 29.84 -2.19 17.48
C GLY A 303 28.68 -3.18 17.41
N TRP A 304 27.57 -2.89 18.09
CA TRP A 304 26.26 -3.55 17.95
C TRP A 304 25.17 -2.64 18.56
N PRO A 305 23.90 -2.71 18.12
CA PRO A 305 22.81 -1.98 18.75
C PRO A 305 22.70 -2.22 20.26
N ILE A 306 22.49 -1.14 21.02
CA ILE A 306 22.43 -1.13 22.49
C ILE A 306 21.04 -1.43 23.04
N LEU A 307 20.00 -1.33 22.20
CA LEU A 307 18.64 -1.77 22.51
C LEU A 307 18.31 -3.05 21.72
N PRO A 308 17.46 -3.95 22.26
CA PRO A 308 17.17 -5.24 21.63
C PRO A 308 16.37 -5.14 20.33
N LYS A 309 15.69 -4.02 20.09
CA LYS A 309 14.92 -3.71 18.88
C LYS A 309 14.88 -2.20 18.64
N GLY A 310 14.84 -1.78 17.38
CA GLY A 310 14.60 -0.39 16.99
C GLY A 310 15.13 -0.05 15.60
N VAL A 311 15.26 1.24 15.33
CA VAL A 311 15.85 1.77 14.09
C VAL A 311 17.33 2.06 14.32
N VAL A 312 18.18 1.70 13.37
CA VAL A 312 19.64 1.84 13.46
C VAL A 312 20.24 2.26 12.11
N GLY A 313 21.44 2.84 12.12
CA GLY A 313 22.25 2.93 10.92
C GLY A 313 23.06 1.66 10.70
N HIS A 314 23.61 1.47 9.49
CA HIS A 314 24.56 0.38 9.22
C HIS A 314 25.74 0.42 10.18
N ARG A 315 26.24 1.63 10.49
CA ARG A 315 27.34 1.87 11.45
C ARG A 315 27.17 1.22 12.82
N ASP A 316 25.93 1.07 13.29
CA ASP A 316 25.67 0.58 14.63
C ASP A 316 26.01 -0.91 14.79
N PHE A 317 26.20 -1.65 13.69
CA PHE A 317 26.64 -3.05 13.71
C PHE A 317 28.16 -3.24 13.70
N GLY A 318 28.94 -2.16 13.58
CA GLY A 318 30.40 -2.20 13.57
C GLY A 318 30.98 -3.23 12.58
N ALA A 319 32.10 -3.85 12.95
CA ALA A 319 32.78 -4.85 12.11
C ALA A 319 31.90 -6.07 11.79
N ARG A 320 30.96 -6.43 12.67
CA ARG A 320 30.02 -7.55 12.47
C ARG A 320 28.98 -7.25 11.40
N GLY A 321 28.65 -5.98 11.20
CA GLY A 321 27.85 -5.52 10.09
C GLY A 321 28.64 -5.27 8.80
N GLY A 322 29.96 -5.48 8.80
CA GLY A 322 30.84 -5.16 7.67
C GLY A 322 31.65 -3.88 7.82
N GLY A 323 31.51 -3.13 8.92
CA GLY A 323 32.34 -1.96 9.23
C GLY A 323 31.98 -0.68 8.48
N HIS A 324 30.84 -0.66 7.80
CA HIS A 324 30.31 0.53 7.12
C HIS A 324 29.86 1.60 8.12
N THR A 325 29.80 2.87 7.68
CA THR A 325 29.59 4.03 8.57
C THR A 325 28.31 4.81 8.27
N ASP A 326 27.54 4.40 7.28
CA ASP A 326 26.29 5.03 6.87
C ASP A 326 25.15 4.79 7.89
N PRO A 327 24.13 5.68 7.94
CA PRO A 327 23.92 6.88 7.11
C PRO A 327 24.76 8.09 7.53
N GLY A 328 25.75 7.88 8.42
CA GLY A 328 26.71 8.89 8.84
C GLY A 328 26.21 9.80 9.96
N ASN A 329 27.11 10.64 10.45
CA ASN A 329 26.86 11.50 11.63
C ASN A 329 25.86 12.62 11.37
N GLY A 330 25.66 12.99 10.12
CA GLY A 330 24.77 14.08 9.75
C GLY A 330 23.31 13.67 9.51
N PHE A 331 22.99 12.37 9.53
CA PHE A 331 21.62 11.90 9.33
C PHE A 331 20.70 12.42 10.45
N PRO A 332 19.57 13.08 10.13
CA PRO A 332 18.70 13.71 11.12
C PRO A 332 17.78 12.68 11.80
N MET A 333 18.36 11.76 12.59
CA MET A 333 17.66 10.61 13.18
C MET A 333 16.43 11.00 14.00
N ASP A 334 16.51 12.07 14.80
CA ASP A 334 15.39 12.51 15.64
C ASP A 334 14.18 12.98 14.80
N GLU A 335 14.44 13.79 13.77
CA GLU A 335 13.41 14.27 12.84
C GLU A 335 12.87 13.11 11.99
N PHE A 336 13.74 12.22 11.52
CA PHE A 336 13.34 11.02 10.81
C PHE A 336 12.39 10.17 11.66
N LEU A 337 12.75 9.87 12.91
CA LEU A 337 11.90 9.12 13.83
C LEU A 337 10.61 9.86 14.21
N ARG A 338 10.61 11.20 14.22
CA ARG A 338 9.37 11.99 14.37
C ARG A 338 8.41 11.70 13.20
N ARG A 339 8.91 11.67 11.96
CA ARG A 339 8.12 11.31 10.76
C ARG A 339 7.64 9.85 10.81
N VAL A 340 8.52 8.92 11.20
CA VAL A 340 8.16 7.50 11.39
C VAL A 340 6.96 7.38 12.34
N ARG A 341 7.04 8.01 13.52
CA ARG A 341 5.95 7.98 14.51
C ARG A 341 4.65 8.60 13.97
N ALA A 342 4.75 9.68 13.18
CA ALA A 342 3.59 10.28 12.54
C ALA A 342 2.90 9.33 11.55
N PHE A 343 3.64 8.50 10.81
CA PHE A 343 3.06 7.47 9.94
C PHE A 343 2.52 6.26 10.71
N MET A 344 3.10 5.91 11.86
CA MET A 344 2.61 4.82 12.70
C MET A 344 1.29 5.12 13.40
N SER A 345 0.99 6.40 13.61
CA SER A 345 -0.24 6.90 14.22
C SER A 345 -0.60 8.19 13.50
N PRO A 346 -1.20 8.09 12.28
CA PRO A 346 -1.62 9.27 11.56
C PRO A 346 -2.65 9.99 12.42
N THR A 347 -2.27 11.14 12.99
CA THR A 347 -3.24 12.05 13.58
C THR A 347 -4.29 12.28 12.50
N ALA A 348 -5.57 12.08 12.83
CA ALA A 348 -6.66 12.39 11.92
C ALA A 348 -6.40 13.78 11.30
N PRO A 349 -6.64 13.96 9.99
CA PRO A 349 -6.37 15.24 9.34
C PRO A 349 -6.99 16.34 10.20
N GLU A 350 -6.16 17.30 10.61
CA GLU A 350 -6.58 18.42 11.43
C GLU A 350 -7.77 19.05 10.72
N GLN A 351 -8.97 18.98 11.33
CA GLN A 351 -10.09 19.73 10.79
C GLN A 351 -9.63 21.18 10.72
N PRO A 352 -9.79 21.87 9.58
CA PRO A 352 -9.45 23.28 9.51
C PRO A 352 -10.13 23.97 10.70
N PRO A 353 -9.41 24.82 11.45
CA PRO A 353 -9.96 25.46 12.62
C PRO A 353 -11.32 26.06 12.25
N VAL A 354 -12.33 25.79 13.09
CA VAL A 354 -13.69 26.32 12.88
C VAL A 354 -13.56 27.84 12.77
N LYS A 355 -13.76 28.38 11.56
CA LYS A 355 -13.69 29.82 11.32
C LYS A 355 -14.71 30.54 12.21
N VAL A 356 -14.27 31.50 13.00
CA VAL A 356 -15.12 32.36 13.81
C VAL A 356 -15.60 33.53 12.96
N PHE A 357 -16.91 33.62 12.74
CA PHE A 357 -17.50 34.72 11.99
C PHE A 357 -17.49 36.03 12.81
N PRO A 358 -17.15 37.20 12.23
CA PRO A 358 -16.64 37.39 10.87
C PRO A 358 -15.10 37.32 10.76
N GLY A 359 -14.38 37.24 11.88
CA GLY A 359 -12.94 37.50 11.96
C GLY A 359 -12.05 36.59 11.11
N ASP A 360 -12.41 35.32 10.96
CA ASP A 360 -11.59 34.33 10.25
C ASP A 360 -12.01 34.14 8.78
N TYR A 361 -12.96 34.94 8.30
CA TYR A 361 -13.48 34.88 6.94
C TYR A 361 -12.76 35.90 6.07
N THR A 362 -12.36 35.49 4.87
CA THR A 362 -11.78 36.41 3.88
C THR A 362 -12.81 37.42 3.39
N ASP A 363 -12.35 38.57 2.88
CA ASP A 363 -13.23 39.58 2.30
C ASP A 363 -14.16 39.01 1.22
N ARG A 364 -13.68 38.04 0.43
CA ARG A 364 -14.49 37.35 -0.58
C ARG A 364 -15.59 36.50 0.06
N GLU A 365 -15.28 35.73 1.09
CA GLU A 365 -16.27 34.90 1.78
C GLU A 365 -17.31 35.76 2.52
N LEU A 366 -16.88 36.88 3.10
CA LEU A 366 -17.79 37.87 3.68
C LEU A 366 -18.68 38.52 2.61
N LEU A 367 -18.12 38.85 1.44
CA LEU A 367 -18.89 39.37 0.30
C LEU A 367 -19.88 38.36 -0.24
N GLU A 368 -19.51 37.09 -0.35
CA GLU A 368 -20.39 36.00 -0.78
C GLU A 368 -21.49 35.75 0.26
N TYR A 369 -21.16 35.80 1.56
CA TYR A 369 -22.14 35.75 2.65
C TYR A 369 -23.13 36.92 2.60
N ILE A 370 -22.64 38.16 2.44
CA ILE A 370 -23.50 39.35 2.31
C ILE A 370 -24.35 39.28 1.02
N ALA A 371 -23.76 38.84 -0.09
CA ALA A 371 -24.48 38.65 -1.36
C ALA A 371 -25.57 37.58 -1.23
N ALA A 372 -25.30 36.50 -0.48
CA ALA A 372 -26.31 35.49 -0.16
C ALA A 372 -27.45 36.09 0.68
N GLN A 373 -27.17 36.96 1.64
CA GLN A 373 -28.19 37.62 2.48
C GLN A 373 -28.96 38.76 1.79
N THR A 374 -28.40 39.37 0.73
CA THR A 374 -28.96 40.58 0.08
C THR A 374 -29.37 40.36 -1.38
N GLY A 375 -29.14 39.15 -1.90
CA GLY A 375 -29.47 38.71 -3.26
C GLY A 375 -30.97 38.62 -3.57
N PRO A 376 -31.33 38.22 -4.80
CA PRO A 376 -32.72 38.24 -5.25
C PRO A 376 -33.58 37.14 -4.62
N GLY A 377 -34.25 37.46 -3.51
CA GLY A 377 -35.37 36.74 -2.91
C GLY A 377 -35.03 35.32 -2.44
N LEU A 378 -34.74 35.17 -1.15
CA LEU A 378 -34.43 33.88 -0.54
C LEU A 378 -35.71 33.15 -0.13
N ASP A 379 -35.91 31.93 -0.62
CA ASP A 379 -36.96 31.03 -0.13
C ASP A 379 -36.81 30.75 1.39
N ALA A 380 -35.59 30.89 1.91
CA ALA A 380 -35.26 30.75 3.32
C ALA A 380 -35.94 31.81 4.23
N TRP A 381 -36.37 32.94 3.68
CA TRP A 381 -37.08 33.98 4.43
C TRP A 381 -38.61 33.79 4.38
N GLY A 382 -39.07 32.67 3.82
CA GLY A 382 -40.49 32.34 3.69
C GLY A 382 -41.22 33.25 2.69
N VAL A 383 -42.55 33.30 2.82
CA VAL A 383 -43.43 34.05 1.90
C VAL A 383 -43.12 35.56 1.86
N ASP A 384 -42.53 36.11 2.93
CA ASP A 384 -42.17 37.53 3.06
C ASP A 384 -40.81 37.86 2.41
N GLY A 385 -40.03 36.84 2.02
CA GLY A 385 -38.76 36.99 1.31
C GLY A 385 -38.89 37.28 -0.19
N ASP A 386 -40.10 37.08 -0.76
CA ASP A 386 -40.35 37.36 -2.17
C ASP A 386 -40.69 38.84 -2.39
N LEU A 387 -39.69 39.62 -2.79
CA LEU A 387 -39.84 41.05 -3.05
C LEU A 387 -40.37 41.38 -4.46
N GLY A 388 -40.98 40.39 -5.13
CA GLY A 388 -41.61 40.52 -6.43
C GLY A 388 -40.65 40.26 -7.60
N ARG A 389 -41.14 40.50 -8.82
CA ARG A 389 -40.40 40.25 -10.07
C ARG A 389 -40.11 41.54 -10.85
N ASN A 390 -38.98 41.61 -11.55
CA ASN A 390 -38.69 42.68 -12.50
C ASN A 390 -39.48 42.48 -13.82
N ALA A 391 -39.35 43.42 -14.77
CA ALA A 391 -40.06 43.37 -16.05
C ALA A 391 -39.67 42.15 -16.91
N GLN A 392 -38.54 41.51 -16.60
CA GLN A 392 -38.01 40.32 -17.24
C GLN A 392 -38.43 39.02 -16.53
N GLY A 393 -39.31 39.11 -15.52
CA GLY A 393 -39.82 37.94 -14.79
C GLY A 393 -38.85 37.36 -13.75
N GLN A 394 -37.75 38.02 -13.44
CA GLN A 394 -36.75 37.57 -12.47
C GLN A 394 -37.04 38.12 -11.07
N ARG A 395 -36.65 37.40 -10.01
CA ARG A 395 -36.78 37.86 -8.60
C ARG A 395 -36.04 39.18 -8.39
N ARG A 396 -36.66 40.12 -7.69
CA ARG A 396 -36.04 41.40 -7.32
C ARG A 396 -35.05 41.19 -6.17
N THR A 397 -33.93 41.90 -6.22
CA THR A 397 -32.99 42.04 -5.09
C THR A 397 -33.62 42.83 -3.94
N LEU A 398 -33.05 42.74 -2.73
CA LEU A 398 -33.50 43.50 -1.57
C LEU A 398 -33.67 45.00 -1.87
N ARG A 399 -32.65 45.59 -2.49
CA ARG A 399 -32.67 47.01 -2.93
C ARG A 399 -33.78 47.32 -3.92
N ALA A 400 -33.95 46.49 -4.96
CA ALA A 400 -34.96 46.73 -6.00
C ALA A 400 -36.39 46.49 -5.51
N GLY A 401 -36.54 45.52 -4.60
CA GLY A 401 -37.75 45.21 -3.86
C GLY A 401 -38.21 46.37 -3.00
N MET A 402 -37.36 46.81 -2.06
CA MET A 402 -37.65 47.95 -1.17
C MET A 402 -37.94 49.23 -1.97
N ALA A 403 -37.14 49.55 -2.99
CA ALA A 403 -37.39 50.73 -3.82
C ALA A 403 -38.73 50.68 -4.56
N ALA A 404 -39.18 49.49 -4.97
CA ALA A 404 -40.48 49.33 -5.63
C ALA A 404 -41.65 49.35 -4.64
N ILE A 405 -41.47 48.80 -3.44
CA ILE A 405 -42.45 48.90 -2.35
C ILE A 405 -42.61 50.37 -1.97
N MET A 406 -41.51 51.08 -1.70
CA MET A 406 -41.53 52.52 -1.39
C MET A 406 -42.22 53.37 -2.47
N ARG A 407 -42.01 53.08 -3.77
CA ARG A 407 -42.76 53.73 -4.86
C ARG A 407 -44.26 53.44 -4.84
N LYS A 408 -44.71 52.30 -4.31
CA LYS A 408 -46.13 51.97 -4.13
C LYS A 408 -46.75 52.60 -2.89
N VAL A 409 -45.97 52.89 -1.84
CA VAL A 409 -46.48 53.50 -0.60
C VAL A 409 -46.58 55.04 -0.68
N GLY A 410 -46.16 55.65 -1.80
CA GLY A 410 -46.37 57.07 -2.08
C GLY A 410 -45.18 57.94 -1.68
N ALA A 411 -44.34 58.23 -2.68
CA ALA A 411 -43.80 59.57 -2.89
C ALA A 411 -44.62 60.20 -4.02
#